data_AF-A0A9P3B0Z5-F1
#
_entry.id   AF-A0A9P3B0Z5-F1
#
_cell.length_a   1.000
_cell.length_b   1.000
_cell.length_c   1.000
_cell.angle_alpha   90.00
_cell.angle_beta   90.00
_cell.angle_gamma   90.00
#
_symmetry.space_group_name_H-M   'P 1'
#
loop_
_entity.id
_entity.type
_entity.pdbx_description
1 polymer ?
#
loop_
_entity_poly.entity_id
_entity_poly.type
_entity_poly.pdbx_seq_one_letter_code
_entity_poly.pdbx_strand_id
1 'polypeptide(L)'
;MNSDSLLQLNRILTREAGWIKAQLLAPATKSLQKTRNTLLKHVRLVGKRSDLELIIATEKAIVEGDLEHYANSKGMISSLNAALLELEAIEQLLTIVDDKNEYERVNNAHGLPGNREKGLPLDEARQAFKSHYARLNNLDKSRLADDEKSIIDARKSNLYTAGRLYTRRQAKTLGVEAPESLRGG
;
A
#
# COMPACT_ATOMS: atom_id res chain seq x y z
N MET A 1 -18.71 -4.03 -2.71
CA MET A 1 -18.27 -3.16 -3.82
C MET A 1 -16.78 -3.28 -4.19
N ASN A 2 -15.91 -3.93 -3.39
CA ASN A 2 -14.46 -3.95 -3.64
C ASN A 2 -13.98 -5.07 -4.59
N SER A 3 -14.77 -6.13 -4.79
CA SER A 3 -14.39 -7.29 -5.62
C SER A 3 -14.17 -6.92 -7.10
N ASP A 4 -15.04 -6.09 -7.69
CA ASP A 4 -14.90 -5.69 -9.11
C ASP A 4 -13.63 -4.87 -9.36
N SER A 5 -13.23 -4.03 -8.40
CA SER A 5 -11.99 -3.23 -8.50
C SER A 5 -10.77 -4.13 -8.51
N LEU A 6 -10.70 -5.11 -7.60
CA LEU A 6 -9.59 -6.06 -7.52
C LEU A 6 -9.55 -7.01 -8.73
N LEU A 7 -10.71 -7.45 -9.22
CA LEU A 7 -10.79 -8.22 -10.46
C LEU A 7 -10.26 -7.43 -11.66
N GLN A 8 -10.60 -6.14 -11.75
CA GLN A 8 -10.07 -5.25 -12.78
C GLN A 8 -8.55 -5.08 -12.64
N LEU A 9 -8.05 -4.89 -11.42
CA LEU A 9 -6.63 -4.78 -11.14
C LEU A 9 -5.86 -6.03 -11.57
N ASN A 10 -6.31 -7.23 -11.17
CA ASN A 10 -5.65 -8.49 -11.53
C ASN A 10 -5.56 -8.66 -13.05
N ARG A 11 -6.63 -8.32 -13.79
CA ARG A 11 -6.61 -8.34 -15.26
C ARG A 11 -5.57 -7.37 -15.85
N ILE A 12 -5.33 -6.22 -15.21
CA ILE A 12 -4.32 -5.25 -15.63
C ILE A 12 -2.92 -5.82 -15.36
N LEU A 13 -2.68 -6.35 -14.16
CA LEU A 13 -1.39 -6.91 -13.74
C LEU A 13 -0.96 -8.09 -14.63
N THR A 14 -1.85 -9.05 -14.88
CA THR A 14 -1.54 -10.20 -15.75
C THR A 14 -1.21 -9.76 -17.19
N ARG A 15 -1.90 -8.73 -17.70
CA ARG A 15 -1.62 -8.17 -19.04
C ARG A 15 -0.25 -7.48 -19.09
N GLU A 16 0.08 -6.72 -18.06
CA GLU A 16 1.34 -5.99 -17.95
C GLU A 16 2.52 -6.98 -17.96
N ALA A 17 2.43 -8.05 -17.17
CA ALA A 17 3.40 -9.14 -17.15
C ALA A 17 3.60 -9.81 -18.52
N GLY A 18 2.51 -10.05 -19.24
CA GLY A 18 2.55 -10.59 -20.59
C GLY A 18 3.32 -9.69 -21.56
N TRP A 19 3.11 -8.38 -21.49
CA TRP A 19 3.80 -7.42 -22.36
C TRP A 19 5.27 -7.24 -22.01
N ILE A 20 5.66 -7.27 -20.74
CA ILE A 20 7.08 -7.25 -20.33
C ILE A 20 7.82 -8.43 -20.97
N LYS A 21 7.25 -9.64 -20.95
CA LYS A 21 7.86 -10.82 -21.57
C LYS A 21 8.02 -10.68 -23.10
N ALA A 22 7.13 -9.93 -23.74
CA ALA A 22 7.14 -9.70 -25.19
C ALA A 22 7.84 -8.40 -25.63
N GLN A 23 8.43 -7.62 -24.71
CA GLN A 23 8.83 -6.22 -24.92
C GLN A 23 9.86 -5.96 -26.03
N LEU A 24 10.56 -7.01 -26.48
CA LEU A 24 11.50 -6.94 -27.61
C LEU A 24 10.80 -6.68 -28.96
N LEU A 25 9.47 -6.82 -29.01
CA LEU A 25 8.66 -6.53 -30.19
C LEU A 25 8.07 -5.11 -30.09
N ALA A 26 8.28 -4.25 -31.10
CA ALA A 26 7.79 -2.86 -31.08
C ALA A 26 6.28 -2.70 -30.79
N PRO A 27 5.36 -3.58 -31.25
CA PRO A 27 3.96 -3.54 -30.85
C PRO A 27 3.72 -3.84 -29.36
N ALA A 28 4.57 -4.65 -28.74
CA ALA A 28 4.47 -4.99 -27.32
C ALA A 28 4.86 -3.80 -26.45
N THR A 29 5.82 -2.97 -26.84
CA THR A 29 6.21 -1.75 -26.11
C THR A 29 5.05 -0.75 -26.00
N LYS A 30 4.31 -0.49 -27.10
CA LYS A 30 3.13 0.39 -27.07
C LYS A 30 2.02 -0.18 -26.20
N SER A 31 1.83 -1.50 -26.25
CA SER A 31 0.81 -2.19 -25.45
C SER A 31 1.15 -2.21 -23.95
N LEU A 32 2.44 -2.35 -23.63
CA LEU A 32 2.98 -2.22 -22.27
C LEU A 32 2.67 -0.83 -21.71
N GLN A 33 3.07 0.23 -22.43
CA GLN A 33 2.83 1.61 -22.01
C GLN A 33 1.33 1.90 -21.79
N LYS A 34 0.45 1.42 -22.69
CA LYS A 34 -1.01 1.57 -22.53
C LYS A 34 -1.53 0.84 -21.29
N THR A 35 -0.98 -0.35 -21.01
CA THR A 35 -1.36 -1.14 -19.84
C THR A 35 -0.90 -0.45 -18.55
N ARG A 36 0.34 0.05 -18.50
CA ARG A 36 0.87 0.84 -17.38
C ARG A 36 0.09 2.13 -17.14
N ASN A 37 -0.31 2.83 -18.19
CA ASN A 37 -1.22 3.98 -18.07
C ASN A 37 -2.59 3.60 -17.49
N THR A 38 -3.09 2.40 -17.81
CA THR A 38 -4.35 1.89 -17.26
C THR A 38 -4.17 1.54 -15.77
N LEU A 39 -3.07 0.89 -15.41
CA LEU A 39 -2.69 0.61 -14.01
C LEU A 39 -2.60 1.90 -13.20
N LEU A 40 -1.87 2.90 -13.70
CA LEU A 40 -1.71 4.20 -13.07
C LEU A 40 -3.07 4.87 -12.80
N LYS A 41 -3.97 4.87 -13.78
CA LYS A 41 -5.32 5.43 -13.61
C LYS A 41 -6.11 4.69 -12.54
N HIS A 42 -6.01 3.37 -12.50
CA HIS A 42 -6.67 2.54 -11.50
C HIS A 42 -6.15 2.83 -10.09
N VAL A 43 -4.82 2.82 -9.89
CA VAL A 43 -4.18 3.11 -8.60
C VAL A 43 -4.57 4.51 -8.10
N ARG A 44 -4.54 5.53 -8.98
CA ARG A 44 -4.98 6.89 -8.62
C ARG A 44 -6.47 6.95 -8.26
N LEU A 45 -7.32 6.19 -8.94
CA LEU A 45 -8.76 6.14 -8.64
C LEU A 45 -9.01 5.54 -7.26
N VAL A 46 -8.30 4.47 -6.91
CA VAL A 46 -8.36 3.86 -5.57
C VAL A 46 -7.98 4.89 -4.50
N GLY A 47 -6.87 5.61 -4.68
CA GLY A 47 -6.45 6.67 -3.76
C GLY A 47 -7.49 7.76 -3.57
N LYS A 48 -8.11 8.23 -4.66
CA LYS A 48 -9.15 9.27 -4.63
C LYS A 48 -10.38 8.86 -3.83
N ARG A 49 -10.71 7.57 -3.76
CA ARG A 49 -11.84 7.08 -2.97
C ARG A 49 -11.60 7.20 -1.47
N SER A 50 -10.33 7.30 -1.03
CA SER A 50 -9.96 7.35 0.39
C SER A 50 -10.57 6.20 1.20
N ASP A 51 -10.74 5.04 0.55
CA ASP A 51 -11.20 3.79 1.15
C ASP A 51 -9.95 3.03 1.60
N LEU A 52 -9.75 2.97 2.91
CA LEU A 52 -8.54 2.44 3.53
C LEU A 52 -8.37 0.96 3.16
N GLU A 53 -9.42 0.17 3.36
CA GLU A 53 -9.46 -1.26 3.06
C GLU A 53 -9.17 -1.52 1.58
N LEU A 54 -9.76 -0.74 0.67
CA LEU A 54 -9.50 -0.87 -0.76
C LEU A 54 -8.06 -0.47 -1.15
N ILE A 55 -7.48 0.54 -0.50
CA ILE A 55 -6.07 0.92 -0.72
C ILE A 55 -5.14 -0.23 -0.30
N ILE A 56 -5.34 -0.82 0.88
CA ILE A 56 -4.51 -1.93 1.37
C ILE A 56 -4.66 -3.15 0.46
N ALA A 57 -5.89 -3.53 0.12
CA ALA A 57 -6.14 -4.68 -0.76
C ALA A 57 -5.53 -4.47 -2.16
N THR A 58 -5.57 -3.24 -2.68
CA THR A 58 -4.94 -2.89 -3.96
C THR A 58 -3.42 -3.01 -3.89
N GLU A 59 -2.80 -2.49 -2.82
CA GLU A 59 -1.34 -2.59 -2.65
C GLU A 59 -0.90 -4.05 -2.48
N LYS A 60 -1.65 -4.84 -1.70
CA LYS A 60 -1.40 -6.27 -1.51
C LYS A 60 -1.43 -7.02 -2.83
N ALA A 61 -2.47 -6.82 -3.64
CA ALA A 61 -2.57 -7.45 -4.95
C ALA A 61 -1.43 -7.05 -5.91
N ILE A 62 -0.93 -5.81 -5.83
CA ILE A 62 0.24 -5.38 -6.61
C ILE A 62 1.50 -6.12 -6.13
N VAL A 63 1.74 -6.20 -4.82
CA VAL A 63 2.91 -6.90 -4.26
C VAL A 63 2.85 -8.40 -4.55
N GLU A 64 1.67 -9.02 -4.49
CA GLU A 64 1.45 -10.42 -4.90
C GLU A 64 1.78 -10.61 -6.39
N GLY A 65 1.31 -9.71 -7.26
CA GLY A 65 1.63 -9.73 -8.69
C GLY A 65 3.12 -9.53 -8.95
N ASP A 66 3.78 -8.63 -8.22
CA ASP A 66 5.23 -8.42 -8.30
C ASP A 66 6.00 -9.70 -7.91
N LEU A 67 5.53 -10.40 -6.87
CA LEU A 67 6.09 -11.66 -6.42
C LEU A 67 5.90 -12.78 -7.45
N GLU A 68 4.70 -12.88 -8.03
CA GLU A 68 4.36 -13.93 -8.99
C GLU A 68 5.07 -13.74 -10.33
N HIS A 69 5.21 -12.50 -10.79
CA HIS A 69 5.60 -12.22 -12.18
C HIS A 69 7.01 -11.67 -12.34
N TYR A 70 7.55 -10.96 -11.33
CA TYR A 70 8.81 -10.22 -11.47
C TYR A 70 9.91 -10.66 -10.51
N ALA A 71 9.59 -11.41 -9.46
CA ALA A 71 10.58 -11.88 -8.51
C ALA A 71 11.63 -12.78 -9.20
N ASN A 72 12.88 -12.32 -9.19
CA ASN A 72 13.97 -12.95 -9.94
C ASN A 72 15.17 -13.36 -9.07
N SER A 73 15.12 -13.09 -7.77
CA SER A 73 16.21 -13.38 -6.84
C SER A 73 15.67 -13.72 -5.45
N LYS A 74 16.44 -14.50 -4.68
CA LYS A 74 16.10 -14.84 -3.29
C LYS A 74 15.91 -13.59 -2.42
N GLY A 75 16.73 -12.55 -2.65
CA GLY A 75 16.63 -11.27 -1.95
C GLY A 75 15.32 -10.55 -2.25
N MET A 76 14.93 -10.49 -3.53
CA MET A 76 13.66 -9.88 -3.93
C MET A 76 12.46 -10.66 -3.38
N ILE A 77 12.47 -11.99 -3.48
CA ILE A 77 11.42 -12.86 -2.93
C ILE A 77 11.26 -12.62 -1.42
N SER A 78 12.36 -12.61 -0.67
CA SER A 78 12.35 -12.35 0.77
C SER A 78 11.78 -10.95 1.10
N SER A 79 12.18 -9.93 0.35
CA SER A 79 11.69 -8.56 0.53
C SER A 79 10.19 -8.42 0.24
N LEU A 80 9.69 -9.07 -0.81
CA LEU A 80 8.27 -9.06 -1.17
C LEU A 80 7.43 -9.86 -0.16
N ASN A 81 7.91 -11.02 0.31
CA ASN A 81 7.24 -11.78 1.37
C ASN A 81 7.15 -10.97 2.67
N ALA A 82 8.22 -10.29 3.07
CA ALA A 82 8.18 -9.38 4.22
C ALA A 82 7.17 -8.25 4.04
N ALA A 83 7.08 -7.70 2.82
CA ALA A 83 6.09 -6.69 2.47
C ALA A 83 4.64 -7.22 2.58
N LEU A 84 4.39 -8.47 2.17
CA LEU A 84 3.07 -9.09 2.32
C LEU A 84 2.70 -9.32 3.79
N LEU A 85 3.62 -9.80 4.63
CA LEU A 85 3.38 -9.96 6.07
C LEU A 85 3.06 -8.62 6.75
N GLU A 86 3.75 -7.54 6.37
CA GLU A 86 3.45 -6.19 6.83
C GLU A 86 2.03 -5.72 6.43
N LEU A 87 1.56 -6.06 5.22
CA LEU A 87 0.21 -5.72 4.77
C LEU A 87 -0.85 -6.55 5.51
N GLU A 88 -0.57 -7.83 5.77
CA GLU A 88 -1.44 -8.68 6.58
C GLU A 88 -1.57 -8.17 8.02
N ALA A 89 -0.48 -7.67 8.61
CA ALA A 89 -0.53 -7.04 9.93
C ALA A 89 -1.43 -5.79 9.94
N ILE A 90 -1.41 -4.99 8.85
CA ILE A 90 -2.35 -3.87 8.68
C ILE A 90 -3.79 -4.39 8.61
N GLU A 91 -4.06 -5.41 7.79
CA GLU A 91 -5.40 -6.01 7.65
C GLU A 91 -5.94 -6.52 8.98
N GLN A 92 -5.11 -7.22 9.77
CA GLN A 92 -5.49 -7.71 11.10
C GLN A 92 -5.85 -6.55 12.04
N LEU A 93 -5.03 -5.50 12.10
CA LEU A 93 -5.30 -4.35 12.96
C LEU A 93 -6.53 -3.56 12.50
N LEU A 94 -6.83 -3.53 11.20
CA LEU A 94 -8.07 -2.91 10.68
C LEU A 94 -9.34 -3.60 11.20
N THR A 95 -9.30 -4.89 11.51
CA THR A 95 -10.47 -5.60 12.06
C THR A 95 -10.81 -5.16 13.48
N ILE A 96 -9.84 -4.66 14.24
CA ILE A 96 -9.99 -4.34 15.66
C ILE A 96 -9.89 -2.84 15.96
N VAL A 97 -9.36 -2.01 15.05
CA VAL A 97 -9.09 -0.58 15.30
C VAL A 97 -10.33 0.24 15.65
N ASP A 98 -11.50 -0.17 15.16
CA ASP A 98 -12.78 0.51 15.42
C ASP A 98 -13.52 -0.09 16.64
N ASP A 99 -13.00 -1.18 17.24
CA ASP A 99 -13.47 -1.73 18.53
C ASP A 99 -12.67 -1.11 19.68
N LYS A 100 -13.34 -0.33 20.52
CA LYS A 100 -12.70 0.35 21.64
C LYS A 100 -12.04 -0.61 22.63
N ASN A 101 -12.72 -1.69 23.00
CA ASN A 101 -12.23 -2.60 24.02
C ASN A 101 -11.04 -3.42 23.52
N GLU A 102 -11.07 -3.84 22.26
CA GLU A 102 -9.96 -4.57 21.65
C GLU A 102 -8.77 -3.65 21.40
N TYR A 103 -9.02 -2.45 20.87
CA TYR A 103 -7.95 -1.54 20.51
C TYR A 103 -7.28 -0.87 21.72
N GLU A 104 -7.99 -0.70 22.85
CA GLU A 104 -7.37 -0.26 24.11
C GLU A 104 -6.24 -1.20 24.56
N ARG A 105 -6.35 -2.51 24.29
CA ARG A 105 -5.28 -3.48 24.61
C ARG A 105 -4.02 -3.20 23.81
N VAL A 106 -4.17 -2.93 22.50
CA VAL A 106 -3.07 -2.53 21.62
C VAL A 106 -2.45 -1.23 22.11
N ASN A 107 -3.28 -0.25 22.45
CA ASN A 107 -2.80 1.04 22.97
C ASN A 107 -1.99 0.89 24.27
N ASN A 108 -2.44 0.03 25.19
CA ASN A 108 -1.76 -0.20 26.46
C ASN A 108 -0.44 -0.96 26.28
N ALA A 109 -0.37 -1.91 25.34
CA ALA A 109 0.88 -2.58 24.98
C ALA A 109 1.95 -1.61 24.43
N HIS A 110 1.52 -0.48 23.87
CA HIS A 110 2.38 0.58 23.34
C HIS A 110 2.47 1.80 24.27
N GLY A 111 2.47 1.59 25.59
CA GLY A 111 2.48 2.68 26.59
C GLY A 111 3.80 3.46 26.70
N LEU A 112 4.94 2.86 26.33
CA LEU A 112 6.25 3.49 26.46
C LEU A 112 6.45 4.63 25.44
N PRO A 113 7.13 5.74 25.79
CA PRO A 113 7.33 6.87 24.88
C PRO A 113 7.97 6.51 23.53
N GLY A 114 8.89 5.54 23.51
CA GLY A 114 9.52 5.07 22.27
C GLY A 114 8.58 4.31 21.31
N ASN A 115 7.45 3.82 21.83
CA ASN A 115 6.44 3.06 21.09
C ASN A 115 5.23 3.93 20.72
N ARG A 116 5.38 5.25 20.81
CA ARG A 116 4.30 6.21 20.53
C ARG A 116 4.77 7.28 19.57
N GLU A 117 3.83 7.78 18.78
CA GLU A 117 4.07 8.94 17.93
C GLU A 117 2.84 9.84 17.98
N LYS A 118 3.07 11.10 18.40
CA LYS A 118 2.03 12.13 18.57
C LYS A 118 0.89 11.66 19.49
N GLY A 119 1.25 11.05 20.61
CA GLY A 119 0.29 10.58 21.63
C GLY A 119 -0.43 9.28 21.29
N LEU A 120 -0.29 8.75 20.07
CA LEU A 120 -0.93 7.53 19.60
C LEU A 120 0.06 6.35 19.57
N PRO A 121 -0.42 5.10 19.73
CA PRO A 121 0.43 3.92 19.61
C PRO A 121 1.10 3.88 18.23
N LEU A 122 2.40 3.57 18.20
CA LEU A 122 3.15 3.21 17.00
C LEU A 122 3.07 1.68 16.83
N ASP A 123 1.85 1.20 16.59
CA ASP A 123 1.55 -0.22 16.38
C ASP A 123 2.11 -0.75 15.07
N GLU A 124 1.98 -2.06 14.86
CA GLU A 124 2.51 -2.78 13.71
C GLU A 124 1.97 -2.22 12.39
N ALA A 125 0.70 -1.80 12.33
CA ALA A 125 0.13 -1.18 11.13
C ALA A 125 0.84 0.14 10.79
N ARG A 126 1.06 1.03 11.77
CA ARG A 126 1.79 2.29 11.53
C ARG A 126 3.25 2.05 11.16
N GLN A 127 3.89 1.06 11.75
CA GLN A 127 5.26 0.67 11.38
C GLN A 127 5.29 0.12 9.95
N ALA A 128 4.35 -0.74 9.59
CA ALA A 128 4.19 -1.31 8.25
C ALA A 128 3.98 -0.21 7.19
N PHE A 129 3.12 0.80 7.45
CA PHE A 129 2.96 1.94 6.53
C PHE A 129 4.28 2.66 6.26
N LYS A 130 5.08 2.92 7.30
CA LYS A 130 6.40 3.57 7.16
C LYS A 130 7.39 2.69 6.39
N SER A 131 7.45 1.40 6.73
CA SER A 131 8.32 0.42 6.08
C SER A 131 8.00 0.31 4.58
N HIS A 132 6.73 0.15 4.23
CA HIS A 132 6.27 0.09 2.84
C HIS A 132 6.54 1.36 2.05
N TYR A 133 6.26 2.53 2.64
CA TYR A 133 6.57 3.79 1.99
C TYR A 133 8.08 3.90 1.70
N ALA A 134 8.93 3.51 2.65
CA ALA A 134 10.38 3.49 2.46
C ALA A 134 10.82 2.50 1.36
N ARG A 135 10.18 1.33 1.29
CA ARG A 135 10.41 0.32 0.23
C ARG A 135 10.10 0.89 -1.15
N LEU A 136 8.94 1.53 -1.33
CA LEU A 136 8.58 2.21 -2.58
C LEU A 136 9.55 3.35 -2.90
N ASN A 137 9.96 4.12 -1.91
CA ASN A 137 10.92 5.20 -2.10
C ASN A 137 12.31 4.70 -2.53
N ASN A 138 12.70 3.50 -2.09
CA ASN A 138 13.94 2.87 -2.56
C ASN A 138 13.79 2.32 -3.98
N LEU A 139 12.61 1.78 -4.33
CA LEU A 139 12.32 1.35 -5.70
C LEU A 139 12.40 2.52 -6.69
N ASP A 140 11.85 3.67 -6.31
CA ASP A 140 11.82 4.92 -7.09
C ASP A 140 13.22 5.48 -7.42
N LYS A 141 14.24 5.15 -6.60
CA LYS A 141 15.65 5.53 -6.87
C LYS A 141 16.27 4.72 -8.01
N SER A 142 15.64 3.64 -8.43
CA SER A 142 16.12 2.80 -9.54
C SER A 142 15.95 3.52 -10.88
N ARG A 143 16.71 3.07 -11.88
CA ARG A 143 16.55 3.56 -13.26
C ARG A 143 15.29 2.95 -13.87
N LEU A 144 14.16 3.61 -13.64
CA LEU A 144 12.83 3.24 -14.12
C LEU A 144 12.37 4.18 -15.24
N ALA A 145 11.46 3.68 -16.08
CA ALA A 145 10.75 4.52 -17.05
C ALA A 145 9.77 5.47 -16.33
N ASP A 146 9.41 6.57 -16.99
CA ASP A 146 8.54 7.61 -16.40
C ASP A 146 7.15 7.07 -16.01
N ASP A 147 6.66 6.07 -16.71
CA ASP A 147 5.37 5.42 -16.43
C ASP A 147 5.44 4.55 -15.16
N GLU A 148 6.52 3.81 -14.95
CA GLU A 148 6.80 3.05 -13.73
C GLU A 148 6.94 3.98 -12.52
N LYS A 149 7.69 5.07 -12.66
CA LYS A 149 7.83 6.08 -11.59
C LYS A 149 6.48 6.68 -11.22
N SER A 150 5.67 7.03 -12.22
CA SER A 150 4.33 7.56 -11.99
C SER A 150 3.42 6.59 -11.21
N ILE A 151 3.55 5.28 -11.44
CA ILE A 151 2.82 4.24 -10.69
C ILE A 151 3.33 4.18 -9.25
N ILE A 152 4.64 4.21 -9.03
CA ILE A 152 5.24 4.21 -7.69
C ILE A 152 4.81 5.43 -6.89
N ASP A 153 4.80 6.62 -7.51
CA ASP A 153 4.31 7.85 -6.87
C ASP A 153 2.84 7.76 -6.47
N ALA A 154 2.01 7.15 -7.34
CA ALA A 154 0.61 6.92 -7.01
C ALA A 154 0.45 5.94 -5.83
N ARG A 155 1.24 4.86 -5.77
CA ARG A 155 1.28 3.91 -4.65
C ARG A 155 1.72 4.61 -3.35
N LYS A 156 2.79 5.42 -3.40
CA LYS A 156 3.28 6.23 -2.27
C LYS A 156 2.21 7.17 -1.74
N SER A 157 1.52 7.89 -2.63
CA SER A 157 0.42 8.78 -2.27
C SER A 157 -0.73 8.02 -1.61
N ASN A 158 -1.09 6.86 -2.15
CA ASN A 158 -2.13 6.00 -1.57
C ASN A 158 -1.76 5.50 -0.17
N LEU A 159 -0.54 4.99 0.02
CA LEU A 159 -0.06 4.53 1.33
C LEU A 159 0.01 5.65 2.35
N TYR A 160 0.42 6.85 1.93
CA TYR A 160 0.36 8.03 2.78
C TYR A 160 -1.08 8.30 3.22
N THR A 161 -2.04 8.36 2.30
CA THR A 161 -3.47 8.53 2.60
C THR A 161 -3.99 7.42 3.53
N ALA A 162 -3.64 6.16 3.28
CA ALA A 162 -4.05 5.03 4.10
C ALA A 162 -3.52 5.14 5.54
N GLY A 163 -2.23 5.43 5.71
CA GLY A 163 -1.65 5.65 7.04
C GLY A 163 -2.35 6.80 7.79
N ARG A 164 -2.68 7.89 7.10
CA ARG A 164 -3.45 8.99 7.70
C ARG A 164 -4.86 8.57 8.12
N LEU A 165 -5.58 7.83 7.28
CA LEU A 165 -6.92 7.33 7.58
C LEU A 165 -6.90 6.39 8.78
N TYR A 166 -5.93 5.46 8.80
CA TYR A 166 -5.73 4.55 9.93
C TYR A 166 -5.47 5.31 11.23
N THR A 167 -4.54 6.27 11.24
CA THR A 167 -4.26 7.06 12.43
C THR A 167 -5.45 7.90 12.92
N ARG A 168 -6.31 8.35 12.01
CA ARG A 168 -7.58 8.99 12.39
C ARG A 168 -8.54 8.02 13.07
N ARG A 169 -8.63 6.76 12.61
CA ARG A 169 -9.43 5.72 13.27
C ARG A 169 -8.90 5.43 14.67
N GLN A 170 -7.58 5.26 14.84
CA GLN A 170 -6.95 5.09 16.15
C GLN A 170 -7.35 6.22 17.12
N ALA A 171 -7.20 7.48 16.68
CA ALA A 171 -7.51 8.65 17.48
C ALA A 171 -8.99 8.69 17.89
N LYS A 172 -9.88 8.43 16.92
CA LYS A 172 -11.33 8.37 17.15
C LYS A 172 -11.68 7.29 18.19
N THR A 173 -11.15 6.08 18.04
CA THR A 173 -11.44 4.95 18.95
C THR A 173 -10.94 5.22 20.36
N LEU A 174 -9.75 5.78 20.50
CA LEU A 174 -9.15 6.11 21.80
C LEU A 174 -9.71 7.40 22.42
N GLY A 175 -10.60 8.12 21.72
CA GLY A 175 -11.17 9.38 22.19
C GLY A 175 -10.14 10.51 22.35
N VAL A 176 -9.03 10.44 21.59
CA VAL A 176 -7.98 11.47 21.60
C VAL A 176 -8.03 12.32 20.35
N GLU A 177 -7.49 13.53 20.45
CA GLU A 177 -7.46 14.45 19.33
C GLU A 177 -6.50 13.96 18.23
N ALA A 178 -7.01 13.82 16.99
CA ALA A 178 -6.16 13.39 15.88
C ALA A 178 -5.06 14.44 15.59
N PRO A 179 -3.80 14.01 15.35
CA PRO A 179 -2.69 14.92 15.11
C PRO A 179 -2.98 15.99 14.05
N GLU A 180 -2.58 17.23 14.28
CA GLU A 180 -2.85 18.37 13.36
C GLU A 180 -2.36 18.12 11.94
N SER A 181 -1.21 17.46 11.77
CA SER A 181 -0.65 17.06 10.47
C SER A 181 -1.57 16.15 9.65
N LEU A 182 -2.63 15.61 10.26
CA LEU A 182 -3.63 14.76 9.62
C LEU A 182 -4.93 15.51 9.33
N ARG A 183 -5.05 16.82 9.57
CA ARG A 183 -6.30 17.58 9.38
C ARG A 183 -6.46 18.23 7.99
N GLY A 184 -5.38 18.41 7.23
CA GLY A 184 -5.42 19.00 5.88
C GLY A 184 -5.79 18.02 4.76
N GLY A 185 -6.78 18.38 3.94
CA GLY A 185 -7.13 17.70 2.69
C GLY A 185 -6.41 18.31 1.51
#